data_AF-A0A930HS99-F1
#
_entry.id   AF-A0A930HS99-F1
#
_cell.length_a   1.000
_cell.length_b   1.000
_cell.length_c   1.000
_cell.angle_alpha   90.00
_cell.angle_beta   90.00
_cell.angle_gamma   90.00
#
_symmetry.space_group_name_H-M   'P 1'
#
loop_
_entity.id
_entity.type
_entity.pdbx_description
1 polymer ?
#
loop_
_entity_poly.entity_id
_entity_poly.type
_entity_poly.pdbx_seq_one_letter_code
_entity_poly.pdbx_strand_id
1 'polypeptide(L)'
;MNHIDPFLKQVAAHYYQQGAKELAKLRFIFPSKRALSFFRHHLSQLATSRPLFAPRMETVSEFMHSLQPQVQILDKTALLFKLYQTYCEVRAERGEMTESFDEFLYWGNIILKDFETCDRYLVRTDHLYRNLRDIKEISDDFSYLT
;
A
#
# COMPACT_ATOMS: atom_id res chain seq x y z
N MET A 1 17.46 -34.78 14.14
CA MET A 1 16.93 -33.39 14.06
C MET A 1 15.89 -33.38 12.96
N ASN A 2 14.59 -33.25 13.29
CA ASN A 2 13.55 -33.08 12.28
C ASN A 2 13.71 -31.70 11.66
N HIS A 3 14.33 -31.64 10.48
CA HIS A 3 14.44 -30.40 9.75
C HIS A 3 13.05 -30.06 9.20
N ILE A 4 12.37 -29.12 9.83
CA ILE A 4 11.13 -28.57 9.27
C ILE A 4 11.54 -27.81 8.02
N ASP A 5 10.99 -28.21 6.87
CA ASP A 5 11.21 -27.50 5.62
C ASP A 5 10.67 -26.06 5.74
N PRO A 6 11.29 -25.05 5.10
CA PRO A 6 10.76 -23.70 5.08
C PRO A 6 9.31 -23.68 4.58
N PHE A 7 8.45 -22.83 5.17
CA PHE A 7 7.01 -22.76 4.84
C PHE A 7 6.77 -22.66 3.32
N LEU A 8 7.46 -21.76 2.62
CA LEU A 8 7.30 -21.58 1.17
C LEU A 8 7.73 -22.82 0.36
N LYS A 9 8.68 -23.62 0.87
CA LYS A 9 9.07 -24.89 0.26
C LYS A 9 7.95 -25.92 0.41
N GLN A 10 7.34 -26.00 1.59
CA GLN A 10 6.19 -26.89 1.83
C GLN A 10 5.00 -26.51 0.94
N VAL A 11 4.69 -25.22 0.82
CA VAL A 11 3.61 -24.72 -0.06
C VAL A 11 3.91 -25.03 -1.54
N ALA A 12 5.15 -24.80 -1.99
CA ALA A 12 5.55 -25.13 -3.35
C ALA A 12 5.39 -26.63 -3.65
N ALA A 13 5.81 -27.50 -2.72
CA ALA A 13 5.65 -28.95 -2.84
C ALA A 13 4.18 -29.37 -2.90
N HIS A 14 3.34 -28.80 -2.03
CA HIS A 14 1.91 -29.08 -1.99
C HIS A 14 1.22 -28.79 -3.33
N TYR A 15 1.44 -27.61 -3.90
CA TYR A 15 0.81 -27.24 -5.18
C TYR A 15 1.47 -27.91 -6.39
N TYR A 16 2.77 -28.26 -6.33
CA TYR A 16 3.43 -29.01 -7.39
C TYR A 16 2.85 -30.43 -7.55
N GLN A 17 2.50 -31.09 -6.44
CA GLN A 17 1.90 -32.43 -6.44
C GLN A 17 0.53 -32.51 -7.12
N GLN A 18 -0.20 -31.39 -7.21
CA GLN A 18 -1.49 -31.32 -7.91
C GLN A 18 -1.36 -31.37 -9.44
N GLY A 19 -0.13 -31.25 -9.96
CA GLY A 19 0.19 -31.39 -11.37
C GLY A 19 0.49 -30.06 -12.06
N ALA A 20 1.43 -30.10 -13.01
CA ALA A 20 1.95 -28.91 -13.71
C ALA A 20 0.88 -28.07 -14.43
N LYS A 21 -0.16 -28.71 -14.98
CA LYS A 21 -1.26 -28.03 -15.67
C LYS A 21 -2.16 -27.24 -14.73
N GLU A 22 -2.47 -27.80 -13.56
CA GLU A 22 -3.31 -27.12 -12.57
C GLU A 22 -2.53 -25.99 -11.91
N LEU A 23 -1.25 -26.22 -11.59
CA LEU A 23 -0.38 -25.19 -11.05
C LEU A 23 -0.31 -23.96 -11.97
N ALA A 24 -0.16 -24.13 -13.29
CA ALA A 24 -0.09 -23.01 -14.23
C ALA A 24 -1.36 -22.14 -14.29
N LYS A 25 -2.52 -22.65 -13.85
CA LYS A 25 -3.78 -21.89 -13.76
C LYS A 25 -3.87 -21.04 -12.50
N LEU A 26 -3.02 -21.28 -11.52
CA LEU A 26 -3.05 -20.58 -10.24
C LEU A 26 -2.37 -19.22 -10.32
N ARG A 27 -2.82 -18.33 -9.44
CA ARG A 27 -2.22 -17.02 -9.19
C ARG A 27 -1.83 -16.92 -7.72
N PHE A 28 -0.56 -16.70 -7.45
CA PHE A 28 -0.03 -16.54 -6.11
C PHE A 28 0.28 -15.08 -5.83
N ILE A 29 -0.28 -14.57 -4.74
CA ILE A 29 -0.10 -13.19 -4.28
C ILE A 29 0.81 -13.22 -3.05
N PHE A 30 1.90 -12.46 -3.09
CA PHE A 30 2.90 -12.43 -2.02
C PHE A 30 2.96 -11.07 -1.31
N PRO A 31 3.32 -11.04 -0.02
CA PRO A 31 3.50 -9.78 0.71
C PRO A 31 4.76 -9.01 0.26
N SER A 32 5.72 -9.68 -0.39
CA SER A 32 6.95 -9.05 -0.85
C SER A 32 7.55 -9.76 -2.07
N LYS A 33 8.37 -9.02 -2.84
CA LYS A 33 9.22 -9.57 -3.91
C LYS A 33 10.20 -10.63 -3.43
N ARG A 34 10.64 -10.52 -2.17
CA ARG A 34 11.53 -11.50 -1.54
C ARG A 34 10.81 -12.84 -1.40
N ALA A 35 9.64 -12.87 -0.77
CA ALA A 35 8.85 -14.10 -0.60
C ALA A 35 8.52 -14.76 -1.94
N LEU A 36 8.14 -13.96 -2.94
CA LEU A 36 7.92 -14.43 -4.31
C LEU A 36 9.17 -15.13 -4.88
N SER A 37 10.34 -14.49 -4.78
CA SER A 37 11.60 -15.07 -5.28
C SER A 37 11.97 -16.38 -4.57
N PHE A 38 11.76 -16.49 -3.26
CA PHE A 38 11.97 -17.73 -2.51
C PHE A 38 11.03 -18.85 -2.96
N PHE A 39 9.73 -18.54 -3.11
CA PHE A 39 8.76 -19.52 -3.61
C PHE A 39 9.11 -20.00 -5.03
N ARG A 40 9.44 -19.07 -5.93
CA ARG A 40 9.87 -19.38 -7.30
C ARG A 40 11.11 -20.27 -7.32
N HIS A 41 12.08 -19.99 -6.45
CA HIS A 41 13.28 -20.82 -6.32
C HIS A 41 12.94 -22.24 -5.87
N HIS A 42 12.13 -22.41 -4.82
CA HIS A 42 11.69 -23.74 -4.38
C HIS A 42 10.91 -24.49 -5.45
N LEU A 43 10.05 -23.80 -6.19
CA LEU A 43 9.31 -24.42 -7.28
C LEU A 43 10.22 -24.89 -8.42
N SER A 44 11.26 -24.12 -8.74
CA SER A 44 12.26 -24.51 -9.75
C SER A 44 13.07 -25.73 -9.34
N GLN A 45 13.33 -25.92 -8.03
CA GLN A 45 14.02 -27.09 -7.51
C GLN A 45 13.17 -28.37 -7.60
N LEU A 46 11.85 -28.24 -7.62
CA LEU A 46 10.91 -29.36 -7.74
C LEU A 46 10.68 -29.77 -9.21
N ALA A 47 10.78 -28.82 -10.14
CA ALA A 47 10.53 -29.03 -11.56
C ALA A 47 11.74 -29.67 -12.29
N THR A 48 12.15 -30.87 -11.90
CA THR A 48 13.37 -31.54 -12.41
C THR A 48 13.13 -32.36 -13.68
N SER A 49 11.97 -33.00 -13.83
CA SER A 49 11.71 -33.98 -14.89
C SER A 49 11.02 -33.40 -16.13
N ARG A 50 10.32 -32.27 -15.99
CA ARG A 50 9.60 -31.63 -17.10
C ARG A 50 9.54 -30.12 -16.91
N PRO A 51 9.74 -29.33 -17.98
CA PRO A 51 9.52 -27.89 -17.93
C PRO A 51 8.12 -27.57 -17.41
N LEU A 52 8.04 -26.62 -16.49
CA LEU A 52 6.81 -26.13 -15.89
C LEU A 52 6.50 -24.73 -16.44
N PHE A 53 5.25 -24.50 -16.86
CA PHE A 53 4.77 -23.14 -17.02
C PHE A 53 4.57 -22.51 -15.64
N ALA A 54 5.33 -21.46 -15.36
CA ALA A 54 5.28 -20.81 -14.06
C ALA A 54 3.86 -20.24 -13.81
N PRO A 55 3.29 -20.44 -12.62
CA PRO A 55 2.05 -19.76 -12.26
C PRO A 55 2.25 -18.25 -12.26
N ARG A 56 1.16 -17.50 -12.35
CA ARG A 56 1.24 -16.05 -12.17
C ARG A 56 1.62 -15.76 -10.72
N MET A 57 2.71 -15.04 -10.51
CA MET A 57 3.24 -14.70 -9.20
C MET A 57 3.47 -13.19 -9.15
N GLU A 58 2.84 -12.52 -8.20
CA GLU A 58 2.88 -11.07 -8.08
C GLU A 58 2.78 -10.63 -6.62
N THR A 59 3.20 -9.41 -6.29
CA THR A 59 2.94 -8.84 -4.95
C THR A 59 1.52 -8.32 -4.84
N VAL A 60 1.06 -8.02 -3.62
CA VAL A 60 -0.22 -7.33 -3.40
C VAL A 60 -0.28 -6.01 -4.20
N SER A 61 0.77 -5.19 -4.18
CA SER A 61 0.80 -3.92 -4.92
C SER A 61 0.68 -4.13 -6.43
N GLU A 62 1.37 -5.13 -6.97
CA GLU A 62 1.28 -5.47 -8.40
C GLU A 62 -0.09 -6.01 -8.78
N PHE A 63 -0.68 -6.84 -7.91
CA PHE A 63 -2.03 -7.34 -8.09
C PHE A 63 -3.03 -6.19 -8.15
N MET A 64 -2.97 -5.25 -7.20
CA MET A 64 -3.86 -4.08 -7.15
C MET A 64 -3.70 -3.21 -8.40
N HIS A 65 -2.46 -2.93 -8.83
CA HIS A 65 -2.20 -2.22 -10.08
C HIS A 65 -2.75 -2.97 -11.30
N SER A 66 -2.68 -4.32 -11.31
CA SER A 66 -3.23 -5.11 -12.41
C SER A 66 -4.76 -5.04 -12.52
N LEU A 67 -5.46 -4.70 -11.45
CA LEU A 67 -6.91 -4.47 -11.45
C LEU A 67 -7.28 -3.09 -11.99
N GLN A 68 -6.37 -2.11 -11.91
CA GLN A 68 -6.58 -0.73 -12.38
C GLN A 68 -5.35 -0.22 -13.13
N PRO A 69 -5.02 -0.78 -14.31
CA PRO A 69 -3.80 -0.46 -15.05
C PRO A 69 -3.73 0.99 -15.55
N GLN A 70 -4.87 1.69 -15.59
CA GLN A 70 -4.97 3.09 -15.97
C GLN A 70 -4.59 4.05 -14.84
N VAL A 71 -4.46 3.58 -13.60
CA VAL A 71 -4.12 4.42 -12.46
C VAL A 71 -2.61 4.63 -12.43
N GLN A 72 -2.19 5.88 -12.61
CA GLN A 72 -0.81 6.27 -12.45
C GLN A 72 -0.45 6.27 -10.95
N ILE A 73 0.50 5.41 -10.57
CA ILE A 73 1.11 5.43 -9.24
C ILE A 73 2.18 6.52 -9.24
N LEU A 74 1.95 7.57 -8.45
CA LEU A 74 2.90 8.65 -8.26
C LEU A 74 3.92 8.27 -7.17
N ASP A 75 5.18 8.64 -7.37
CA ASP A 75 6.16 8.58 -6.31
C ASP A 75 5.91 9.67 -5.25
N LYS A 76 6.60 9.55 -4.11
CA LYS A 76 6.43 10.46 -2.98
C LYS A 76 6.70 11.93 -3.35
N THR A 77 7.68 12.19 -4.20
CA THR A 77 8.05 13.55 -4.61
C THR A 77 6.94 14.16 -5.46
N ALA A 78 6.46 13.43 -6.46
CA ALA A 78 5.33 13.85 -7.29
C ALA A 78 4.05 14.06 -6.44
N LEU A 79 3.80 13.21 -5.45
CA LEU A 79 2.70 13.38 -4.51
C LEU A 79 2.82 14.65 -3.67
N LEU A 80 4.02 15.00 -3.19
CA LEU A 80 4.25 16.23 -2.44
C LEU A 80 4.00 17.48 -3.28
N PHE A 81 4.45 17.50 -4.54
CA PHE A 81 4.16 18.60 -5.44
C PHE A 81 2.66 18.73 -5.74
N LYS A 82 1.99 17.61 -6.01
CA LYS A 82 0.55 17.61 -6.23
C LYS A 82 -0.22 18.10 -5.01
N LEU A 83 0.17 17.64 -3.82
CA LEU A 83 -0.44 18.07 -2.58
C LEU A 83 -0.22 19.56 -2.32
N TYR A 84 0.99 20.08 -2.58
CA TYR A 84 1.28 21.51 -2.45
C TYR A 84 0.42 22.35 -3.39
N GLN A 85 0.22 21.92 -4.64
CA GLN A 85 -0.66 22.62 -5.56
C GLN A 85 -2.08 22.71 -5.01
N THR A 86 -2.65 21.59 -4.56
CA THR A 86 -3.99 21.56 -3.94
C THR A 86 -4.06 22.40 -2.66
N TYR A 87 -3.00 22.39 -1.85
CA TYR A 87 -2.89 23.22 -0.66
C TYR A 87 -2.96 24.72 -1.02
N CYS A 88 -2.22 25.15 -2.04
CA CYS A 88 -2.26 26.52 -2.52
C CYS A 88 -3.63 26.93 -3.04
N GLU A 89 -4.29 26.05 -3.81
CA GLU A 89 -5.66 26.27 -4.30
C GLU A 89 -6.65 26.49 -3.14
N VAL A 90 -6.64 25.60 -2.14
CA VAL A 90 -7.52 25.70 -0.96
C VAL A 90 -7.25 26.97 -0.13
N ARG A 91 -6.00 27.41 0.00
CA ARG A 91 -5.67 28.64 0.73
C ARG A 91 -6.06 29.90 -0.04
N ALA A 92 -5.88 29.89 -1.36
CA ALA A 92 -6.33 30.99 -2.20
C ALA A 92 -7.85 31.19 -2.13
N GLU A 93 -8.63 30.11 -2.13
CA GLU A 93 -10.09 30.14 -1.94
C GLU A 93 -10.50 30.78 -0.59
N ARG A 94 -9.65 30.67 0.43
CA ARG A 94 -9.86 31.25 1.76
C ARG A 94 -9.28 32.67 1.92
N GLY A 95 -8.64 33.20 0.89
CA GLY A 95 -7.96 34.50 0.96
C GLY A 95 -6.71 34.50 1.84
N GLU A 96 -6.11 33.33 2.07
CA GLU A 96 -4.91 33.18 2.90
C GLU A 96 -3.64 33.21 2.04
N MET A 97 -2.55 33.76 2.60
CA MET A 97 -1.24 33.68 1.93
C MET A 97 -0.68 32.26 2.03
N THR A 98 -0.16 31.76 0.90
CA THR A 98 0.52 30.47 0.84
C THR A 98 1.98 30.59 1.25
N GLU A 99 2.44 29.69 2.11
CA GLU A 99 3.88 29.52 2.40
C GLU A 99 4.61 28.94 1.18
N SER A 100 5.94 29.04 1.15
CA SER A 100 6.74 28.44 0.09
C SER A 100 6.70 26.90 0.13
N PHE A 101 7.08 26.25 -0.97
CA PHE A 101 7.14 24.78 -1.01
C PHE A 101 8.07 24.21 0.06
N ASP A 102 9.22 24.85 0.29
CA ASP A 102 10.22 24.39 1.26
C ASP A 102 9.69 24.45 2.70
N GLU A 103 8.91 25.48 3.05
CA GLU A 103 8.22 25.59 4.33
C GLU A 103 7.10 24.54 4.47
N PHE A 104 6.35 24.34 3.39
CA PHE A 104 5.27 23.36 3.32
C PHE A 104 5.76 21.91 3.46
N LEU A 105 6.98 21.57 3.04
CA LEU A 105 7.48 20.19 3.00
C LEU A 105 7.31 19.44 4.33
N TYR A 106 7.50 20.13 5.46
CA TYR A 106 7.29 19.52 6.78
C TYR A 106 5.84 19.03 6.95
N TRP A 107 4.87 19.91 6.74
CA TRP A 107 3.44 19.60 6.83
C TRP A 107 2.98 18.66 5.74
N GLY A 108 3.44 18.84 4.50
CA GLY A 108 3.11 17.96 3.38
C GLY A 108 3.47 16.51 3.64
N ASN A 109 4.61 16.24 4.29
CA ASN A 109 4.98 14.89 4.71
C ASN A 109 4.03 14.31 5.77
N ILE A 110 3.60 15.13 6.73
CA ILE A 110 2.65 14.71 7.78
C ILE A 110 1.29 14.41 7.15
N ILE A 111 0.76 15.32 6.33
CA ILE A 111 -0.53 15.19 5.66
C ILE A 111 -0.57 13.93 4.78
N LEU A 112 0.46 13.68 3.97
CA LEU A 112 0.52 12.47 3.14
C LEU A 112 0.51 11.19 3.97
N LYS A 113 1.18 11.18 5.12
CA LYS A 113 1.21 10.02 6.03
C LYS A 113 -0.17 9.79 6.67
N ASP A 114 -0.87 10.86 7.03
CA ASP A 114 -2.21 10.78 7.59
C ASP A 114 -3.20 10.26 6.55
N PHE A 115 -3.10 10.72 5.29
CA PHE A 115 -3.89 10.18 4.18
C PHE A 115 -3.61 8.70 3.94
N GLU A 116 -2.33 8.29 3.87
CA GLU A 116 -1.97 6.88 3.73
C GLU A 116 -2.56 6.02 4.86
N THR A 117 -2.58 6.55 6.09
CA THR A 117 -3.15 5.87 7.25
C THR A 117 -4.68 5.75 7.11
N CYS A 118 -5.36 6.83 6.74
CA CYS A 118 -6.80 6.82 6.51
C CYS A 118 -7.19 5.80 5.43
N ASP A 119 -6.48 5.82 4.30
CA ASP A 119 -6.74 4.91 3.17
C ASP A 119 -6.48 3.45 3.55
N ARG A 120 -5.37 3.18 4.25
CA ARG A 120 -4.99 1.82 4.68
C ARG A 120 -6.05 1.19 5.58
N TYR A 121 -6.66 1.99 6.46
CA TYR A 121 -7.70 1.53 7.38
C TYR A 121 -9.12 1.76 6.88
N LEU A 122 -9.28 2.20 5.62
CA LEU A 122 -10.58 2.52 5.01
C LEU A 122 -11.43 3.46 5.88
N VAL A 123 -10.76 4.44 6.50
CA VAL A 123 -11.38 5.39 7.41
C VAL A 123 -12.34 6.30 6.64
N ARG A 124 -13.53 6.49 7.20
CA ARG A 124 -14.47 7.50 6.74
C ARG A 124 -13.98 8.90 7.13
N THR A 125 -13.26 9.55 6.22
CA THR A 125 -12.63 10.86 6.46
C THR A 125 -13.64 11.96 6.80
N ASP A 126 -14.85 11.88 6.26
CA ASP A 126 -15.98 12.77 6.59
C ASP A 126 -16.33 12.73 8.08
N HIS A 127 -16.33 11.53 8.69
CA HIS A 127 -16.56 11.36 10.12
C HIS A 127 -15.35 11.75 10.94
N LEU A 128 -14.14 11.38 10.49
CA LEU A 128 -12.91 11.69 11.19
C LEU A 128 -12.74 13.20 11.38
N TYR A 129 -12.80 13.97 10.29
CA TYR A 129 -12.59 15.42 10.36
C TYR A 129 -13.73 16.16 11.06
N ARG A 130 -14.97 15.65 10.98
CA ARG A 130 -16.08 16.17 11.78
C ARG A 130 -15.83 15.99 13.27
N ASN A 131 -15.50 14.77 13.70
CA ASN A 131 -15.23 14.49 15.11
C ASN A 131 -14.04 15.31 15.64
N LEU A 132 -12.97 15.47 14.85
CA LEU A 132 -11.82 16.29 15.23
C LEU A 132 -12.21 17.76 15.40
N ARG A 133 -13.03 18.31 14.49
CA ARG A 133 -13.56 19.67 14.62
C ARG A 133 -14.42 19.80 15.86
N ASP A 134 -15.38 18.90 16.06
CA ASP A 134 -16.33 18.96 17.18
C ASP A 134 -15.59 18.86 18.53
N ILE A 135 -14.56 18.01 18.64
CA ILE A 135 -13.68 17.93 19.82
C ILE A 135 -12.92 19.24 20.04
N LYS A 136 -12.43 19.86 18.96
CA LYS A 136 -11.70 21.14 19.04
C LYS A 136 -12.60 22.28 19.50
N GLU A 137 -13.82 22.37 18.97
CA GLU A 137 -14.84 23.33 19.41
C GLU A 137 -15.16 23.18 20.90
N ILE A 138 -15.39 21.95 21.37
CA ILE A 138 -15.63 21.66 22.79
C ILE A 138 -14.43 22.10 23.66
N SER A 139 -13.20 21.80 23.23
CA SER A 139 -11.98 22.20 23.94
C SER A 139 -11.83 23.72 24.04
N ASP A 140 -12.14 24.44 22.96
CA ASP A 140 -11.97 25.89 22.90
C ASP A 140 -13.06 26.63 23.70
N ASP A 141 -14.26 26.05 23.80
CA ASP A 141 -15.34 26.59 24.65
C ASP A 141 -14.91 26.61 26.13
N PHE A 142 -14.24 25.61 26.67
CA PHE A 142 -13.85 25.65 28.10
C PHE A 142 -12.74 26.66 28.46
N SER A 143 -12.24 27.44 27.49
CA SER A 143 -11.27 28.52 27.75
C SER A 143 -11.78 29.61 28.70
N TYR A 144 -13.11 29.77 28.84
CA TYR A 144 -13.69 30.71 29.82
C TYR A 144 -13.74 30.18 31.27
N LEU A 145 -13.34 28.93 31.53
CA LEU A 145 -13.32 28.30 32.87
C LEU A 145 -11.93 28.26 33.54
N THR A 146 -10.89 28.80 32.89
CA THR A 146 -9.50 28.88 33.40
C THR A 146 -8.97 30.28 33.23
#